data_AF-A0A7Y2K4Y7-F1
#
_entry.id   AF-A0A7Y2K4Y7-F1
#
_cell.length_a   1.000
_cell.length_b   1.000
_cell.length_c   1.000
_cell.angle_alpha   90.00
_cell.angle_beta   90.00
_cell.angle_gamma   90.00
#
_symmetry.space_group_name_H-M   'P 1'
#
loop_
_entity.id
_entity.type
_entity.pdbx_description
1 polymer ?
#
loop_
_entity_poly.entity_id
_entity_poly.type
_entity_poly.pdbx_seq_one_letter_code
_entity_poly.pdbx_strand_id
1 'polypeptide(L)'
;KADGGKVIEIQSYGSGLPSFKFNNNPMGYKFSWEPKGVFLAAQVPAQYLVKGKPIAVDGDKLFENFKMVDIKELGTFEAYANKDVTKYVKPYGLPEDVSFYRGLLRFSGYCNNMRAFWKLDLLNDKEKLDWKGKTFRDYAALLIGTKSNDKLEDEFAKYLGADPLSDIMMRLKWLGLFESEKIKTESGSKLDVFIELLLKELTYAPGETDMTIIHVDILTELPNGKQEHRTATMVADGEPNGDSAMAKAVGLPPAIAAKFILEGKIKETGVHMPPTLPYLYKPFMAELYEYGFEFKRKVFS
;
A
#
# COMPACT_ATOMS: atom_id res chain seq x y z
N LYS A 1 -16.67 17.22 15.26
CA LYS A 1 -17.06 16.89 16.65
C LYS A 1 -16.89 18.05 17.61
N ALA A 2 -15.67 18.58 17.87
CA ALA A 2 -15.50 19.72 18.79
C ALA A 2 -16.36 20.94 18.39
N ASP A 3 -16.46 21.21 17.08
CA ASP A 3 -17.28 22.31 16.54
C ASP A 3 -18.76 21.91 16.35
N GLY A 4 -19.24 20.84 17.00
CA GLY A 4 -20.61 20.34 16.87
C GLY A 4 -20.95 19.66 15.53
N GLY A 5 -20.03 19.64 14.55
CA GLY A 5 -20.29 19.05 13.24
C GLY A 5 -20.35 17.51 13.21
N LYS A 6 -21.19 16.99 12.30
CA LYS A 6 -21.38 15.57 11.95
C LYS A 6 -20.41 15.17 10.83
N VAL A 7 -19.79 13.99 10.96
CA VAL A 7 -18.98 13.39 9.89
C VAL A 7 -19.90 12.71 8.89
N ILE A 8 -19.84 13.13 7.62
CA ILE A 8 -20.65 12.56 6.53
C ILE A 8 -19.84 11.52 5.77
N GLU A 9 -18.61 11.86 5.43
CA GLU A 9 -17.72 10.99 4.67
C GLU A 9 -16.28 11.04 5.21
N ILE A 10 -15.60 9.90 5.17
CA ILE A 10 -14.17 9.78 5.43
C ILE A 10 -13.51 9.08 4.26
N GLN A 11 -12.50 9.73 3.69
CA GLN A 11 -11.56 9.14 2.74
C GLN A 11 -10.19 9.11 3.43
N SER A 12 -9.73 7.93 3.83
CA SER A 12 -8.44 7.75 4.51
C SER A 12 -7.48 6.94 3.65
N TYR A 13 -6.30 7.47 3.41
CA TYR A 13 -5.29 6.86 2.59
C TYR A 13 -3.95 6.78 3.33
N GLY A 14 -3.24 5.68 3.10
CA GLY A 14 -1.88 5.50 3.60
C GLY A 14 -0.95 4.95 2.51
N SER A 15 0.34 5.17 2.64
CA SER A 15 1.32 4.52 1.77
C SER A 15 2.73 4.52 2.38
N GLY A 16 3.53 3.55 1.95
CA GLY A 16 4.99 3.63 1.97
C GLY A 16 5.49 3.44 0.55
N LEU A 17 6.25 4.41 0.07
CA LEU A 17 6.68 4.53 -1.32
C LEU A 17 8.15 4.97 -1.35
N PRO A 18 8.88 4.76 -2.45
CA PRO A 18 10.08 5.54 -2.70
C PRO A 18 9.76 7.02 -2.56
N SER A 19 10.64 7.82 -1.96
CA SER A 19 10.46 9.27 -1.97
C SER A 19 10.40 9.77 -3.42
N PHE A 20 9.81 10.94 -3.64
CA PHE A 20 9.66 11.47 -5.00
C PHE A 20 10.99 11.54 -5.77
N LYS A 21 12.08 11.85 -5.06
CA LYS A 21 13.44 11.90 -5.62
C LYS A 21 13.97 10.54 -6.06
N PHE A 22 13.58 9.47 -5.38
CA PHE A 22 14.11 8.12 -5.58
C PHE A 22 13.10 7.14 -6.19
N ASN A 23 11.97 7.66 -6.68
CA ASN A 23 11.06 6.94 -7.55
C ASN A 23 11.61 6.91 -9.00
N ASN A 24 12.70 6.15 -9.19
CA ASN A 24 13.53 6.17 -10.40
C ASN A 24 13.50 4.84 -11.18
N ASN A 25 12.47 4.02 -10.98
CA ASN A 25 12.28 2.77 -11.72
C ASN A 25 10.89 2.74 -12.39
N PRO A 26 10.72 1.98 -13.48
CA PRO A 26 9.46 1.97 -14.22
C PRO A 26 8.30 1.31 -13.46
N MET A 27 8.57 0.59 -12.38
CA MET A 27 7.57 -0.07 -11.53
C MET A 27 6.94 0.89 -10.52
N GLY A 28 7.55 2.06 -10.30
CA GLY A 28 7.04 3.05 -9.35
C GLY A 28 7.10 2.58 -7.89
N TYR A 29 7.97 1.63 -7.55
CA TYR A 29 7.98 1.01 -6.22
C TYR A 29 9.36 0.48 -5.82
N LYS A 30 9.64 0.48 -4.52
CA LYS A 30 10.78 -0.22 -3.90
C LYS A 30 10.34 -0.77 -2.55
N PHE A 31 10.92 -1.90 -2.16
CA PHE A 31 10.55 -2.58 -0.92
C PHE A 31 11.20 -1.92 0.29
N SER A 32 10.39 -1.36 1.19
CA SER A 32 10.82 -0.85 2.50
C SER A 32 10.45 -1.77 3.68
N TRP A 33 9.84 -2.92 3.38
CA TRP A 33 9.48 -4.00 4.30
C TRP A 33 9.37 -5.30 3.50
N GLU A 34 9.12 -6.41 4.20
CA GLU A 34 9.18 -7.75 3.61
C GLU A 34 8.31 -7.92 2.35
N PRO A 35 8.91 -8.16 1.15
CA PRO A 35 8.19 -8.25 -0.12
C PRO A 35 7.04 -9.27 -0.13
N LYS A 36 7.24 -10.43 0.49
CA LYS A 36 6.19 -11.45 0.56
C LYS A 36 4.97 -10.94 1.31
N GLY A 37 5.20 -10.19 2.40
CA GLY A 37 4.16 -9.51 3.16
C GLY A 37 3.36 -8.51 2.31
N VAL A 38 4.02 -7.77 1.41
CA VAL A 38 3.37 -6.83 0.47
C VAL A 38 2.35 -7.58 -0.38
N PHE A 39 2.78 -8.67 -1.02
CA PHE A 39 1.95 -9.41 -1.95
C PHE A 39 0.85 -10.20 -1.25
N LEU A 40 1.08 -10.75 -0.06
CA LEU A 40 0.03 -11.38 0.72
C LEU A 40 -1.01 -10.36 1.19
N ALA A 41 -0.57 -9.17 1.62
CA ALA A 41 -1.49 -8.10 2.01
C ALA A 41 -2.35 -7.61 0.83
N ALA A 42 -1.78 -7.61 -0.39
CA ALA A 42 -2.44 -7.26 -1.64
C ALA A 42 -3.47 -8.29 -2.14
N GLN A 43 -3.70 -9.38 -1.39
CA GLN A 43 -4.74 -10.38 -1.67
C GLN A 43 -5.86 -10.38 -0.63
N VAL A 44 -5.75 -9.56 0.42
CA VAL A 44 -6.75 -9.54 1.50
C VAL A 44 -7.96 -8.70 1.08
N PRO A 45 -9.18 -9.26 1.09
CA PRO A 45 -10.39 -8.53 0.74
C PRO A 45 -10.55 -7.23 1.51
N ALA A 46 -11.23 -6.26 0.87
CA ALA A 46 -11.57 -4.99 1.47
C ALA A 46 -13.09 -4.81 1.54
N GLN A 47 -13.54 -3.94 2.43
CA GLN A 47 -14.93 -3.54 2.51
C GLN A 47 -15.01 -2.09 2.97
N TYR A 48 -15.67 -1.27 2.16
CA TYR A 48 -15.88 0.15 2.46
C TYR A 48 -17.38 0.44 2.64
N LEU A 49 -17.72 1.63 3.12
CA LEU A 49 -19.10 2.05 3.38
C LEU A 49 -19.51 3.16 2.43
N VAL A 50 -20.72 3.06 1.87
CA VAL A 50 -21.40 4.14 1.16
C VAL A 50 -22.74 4.38 1.83
N LYS A 51 -22.90 5.53 2.49
CA LYS A 51 -24.10 5.88 3.27
C LYS A 51 -24.53 4.77 4.24
N GLY A 52 -23.56 4.24 5.00
CA GLY A 52 -23.76 3.12 5.94
C GLY A 52 -23.89 1.73 5.30
N LYS A 53 -23.95 1.61 3.97
CA LYS A 53 -24.07 0.32 3.29
C LYS A 53 -22.69 -0.26 2.96
N PRO A 54 -22.39 -1.52 3.35
CA PRO A 54 -21.12 -2.16 3.03
C PRO A 54 -21.02 -2.50 1.54
N ILE A 55 -19.88 -2.17 0.95
CA ILE A 55 -19.48 -2.55 -0.40
C ILE A 55 -18.22 -3.42 -0.28
N ALA A 56 -18.37 -4.70 -0.60
CA ALA A 56 -17.29 -5.67 -0.56
C ALA A 56 -16.43 -5.59 -1.84
N VAL A 57 -15.14 -5.81 -1.68
CA VAL A 57 -14.16 -5.93 -2.77
C VAL A 57 -13.35 -7.19 -2.52
N ASP A 58 -13.51 -8.18 -3.41
CA ASP A 58 -12.76 -9.43 -3.35
C ASP A 58 -11.26 -9.17 -3.48
N GLY A 59 -10.45 -10.03 -2.86
CA GLY A 59 -8.99 -9.87 -2.81
C GLY A 59 -8.33 -9.84 -4.20
N ASP A 60 -8.83 -10.65 -5.13
CA ASP A 60 -8.41 -10.74 -6.53
C ASP A 60 -8.90 -9.56 -7.39
N LYS A 61 -9.86 -8.78 -6.91
CA LYS A 61 -10.46 -7.63 -7.61
C LYS A 61 -10.06 -6.27 -7.05
N LEU A 62 -9.20 -6.23 -6.04
CA LEU A 62 -8.76 -4.97 -5.39
C LEU A 62 -8.26 -3.93 -6.40
N PHE A 63 -7.59 -4.38 -7.45
CA PHE A 63 -6.95 -3.54 -8.46
C PHE A 63 -7.82 -3.29 -9.69
N GLU A 64 -9.05 -3.79 -9.75
CA GLU A 64 -9.94 -3.58 -10.90
C GLU A 64 -10.72 -2.26 -10.83
N ASN A 65 -10.91 -1.73 -9.62
CA ASN A 65 -11.71 -0.52 -9.35
C ASN A 65 -10.91 0.53 -8.56
N PHE A 66 -9.64 0.74 -8.92
CA PHE A 66 -8.83 1.81 -8.34
C PHE A 66 -9.23 3.18 -8.92
N LYS A 67 -8.96 4.24 -8.16
CA LYS A 67 -9.26 5.63 -8.54
C LYS A 67 -8.03 6.51 -8.47
N MET A 68 -8.04 7.61 -9.21
CA MET A 68 -7.05 8.68 -9.04
C MET A 68 -7.43 9.54 -7.84
N VAL A 69 -6.46 9.86 -7.00
CA VAL A 69 -6.59 10.72 -5.83
C VAL A 69 -5.57 11.82 -5.91
N ASP A 70 -6.04 13.06 -6.06
CA ASP A 70 -5.23 14.25 -6.06
C ASP A 70 -5.06 14.75 -4.62
N ILE A 71 -3.82 14.79 -4.14
CA ILE A 71 -3.48 15.37 -2.86
C ILE A 71 -2.75 16.68 -3.11
N LYS A 72 -3.38 17.79 -2.70
CA LYS A 72 -2.85 19.15 -2.89
C LYS A 72 -1.42 19.24 -2.35
N GLU A 73 -0.53 19.85 -3.15
CA GLU A 73 0.92 20.01 -2.88
C GLU A 73 1.75 18.73 -2.90
N LEU A 74 1.14 17.56 -3.16
CA LEU A 74 1.84 16.27 -3.24
C LEU A 74 1.75 15.62 -4.62
N GLY A 75 0.60 15.70 -5.27
CA GLY A 75 0.38 15.15 -6.61
C GLY A 75 -0.74 14.11 -6.66
N THR A 76 -0.82 13.43 -7.80
CA THR A 76 -1.85 12.43 -8.11
C THR A 76 -1.35 11.03 -7.86
N PHE A 77 -2.17 10.22 -7.19
CA PHE A 77 -1.88 8.82 -6.89
C PHE A 77 -3.00 7.91 -7.34
N GLU A 78 -2.67 6.65 -7.63
CA GLU A 78 -3.66 5.59 -7.67
C GLU A 78 -4.02 5.18 -6.24
N ALA A 79 -5.30 4.93 -6.00
CA ALA A 79 -5.79 4.40 -4.73
C ALA A 79 -6.71 3.20 -4.94
N TYR A 80 -6.43 2.12 -4.22
CA TYR A 80 -7.26 0.92 -4.16
C TYR A 80 -7.70 0.64 -2.72
N ALA A 81 -8.81 -0.08 -2.56
CA ALA A 81 -9.43 -0.31 -1.26
C ALA A 81 -8.56 -1.17 -0.34
N ASN A 82 -8.61 -0.93 0.97
CA ASN A 82 -7.72 -1.59 1.92
C ASN A 82 -8.41 -1.98 3.25
N LYS A 83 -8.57 -3.30 3.42
CA LYS A 83 -9.22 -3.97 4.56
C LYS A 83 -10.69 -3.54 4.74
N ASP A 84 -11.33 -4.17 5.71
CA ASP A 84 -12.68 -3.84 6.16
C ASP A 84 -12.68 -2.61 7.09
N VAL A 85 -13.46 -1.58 6.73
CA VAL A 85 -13.61 -0.36 7.52
C VAL A 85 -14.75 -0.42 8.55
N THR A 86 -15.68 -1.37 8.43
CA THR A 86 -16.87 -1.44 9.28
C THR A 86 -16.53 -1.53 10.76
N LYS A 87 -15.43 -2.24 11.07
CA LYS A 87 -14.87 -2.37 12.43
C LYS A 87 -14.47 -1.05 13.10
N TYR A 88 -14.31 0.04 12.34
CA TYR A 88 -13.89 1.34 12.86
C TYR A 88 -15.07 2.29 13.17
N VAL A 89 -16.27 2.02 12.66
CA VAL A 89 -17.44 2.91 12.80
C VAL A 89 -17.74 3.19 14.27
N LYS A 90 -17.98 2.12 15.05
CA LYS A 90 -18.30 2.23 16.48
C LYS A 90 -17.11 2.76 17.31
N PRO A 91 -15.87 2.24 17.19
CA PRO A 91 -14.74 2.76 17.97
C PRO A 91 -14.42 4.24 17.73
N TYR A 92 -14.65 4.76 16.52
CA TYR A 92 -14.51 6.19 16.24
C TYR A 92 -15.75 7.03 16.59
N GLY A 93 -16.85 6.39 17.00
CA GLY A 93 -18.14 7.03 17.23
C GLY A 93 -18.64 7.77 15.99
N LEU A 94 -18.54 7.12 14.82
CA LEU A 94 -19.06 7.63 13.56
C LEU A 94 -20.56 7.33 13.47
N PRO A 95 -21.33 8.15 12.74
CA PRO A 95 -22.75 7.88 12.55
C PRO A 95 -22.95 6.63 11.68
N GLU A 96 -24.09 5.95 11.85
CA GLU A 96 -24.39 4.70 11.16
C GLU A 96 -24.48 4.87 9.64
N ASP A 97 -24.89 6.05 9.17
CA ASP A 97 -25.02 6.42 7.77
C ASP A 97 -23.73 6.96 7.15
N VAL A 98 -22.58 6.83 7.81
CA VAL A 98 -21.29 7.35 7.32
C VAL A 98 -20.87 6.66 6.00
N SER A 99 -20.34 7.44 5.06
CA SER A 99 -19.51 6.92 3.98
C SER A 99 -18.07 6.82 4.46
N PHE A 100 -17.43 5.66 4.35
CA PHE A 100 -16.05 5.48 4.81
C PHE A 100 -15.29 4.63 3.81
N TYR A 101 -14.29 5.23 3.18
CA TYR A 101 -13.32 4.54 2.34
C TYR A 101 -11.94 4.59 2.99
N ARG A 102 -11.27 3.44 3.03
CA ARG A 102 -9.86 3.34 3.37
C ARG A 102 -9.11 2.74 2.19
N GLY A 103 -8.07 3.42 1.74
CA GLY A 103 -7.26 2.98 0.60
C GLY A 103 -5.76 3.03 0.85
N LEU A 104 -5.01 2.48 -0.10
CA LEU A 104 -3.56 2.61 -0.17
C LEU A 104 -3.17 3.43 -1.40
N LEU A 105 -2.26 4.40 -1.23
CA LEU A 105 -1.76 5.21 -2.34
C LEU A 105 -0.59 4.51 -3.03
N ARG A 106 -0.54 4.62 -4.36
CA ARG A 106 0.55 4.14 -5.21
C ARG A 106 0.81 5.14 -6.33
N PHE A 107 2.03 5.12 -6.86
CA PHE A 107 2.31 5.83 -8.10
C PHE A 107 1.56 5.20 -9.29
N SER A 108 1.34 5.99 -10.33
CA SER A 108 0.59 5.55 -11.50
C SER A 108 1.24 4.35 -12.19
N GLY A 109 0.39 3.43 -12.68
CA GLY A 109 0.76 2.17 -13.30
C GLY A 109 0.79 0.99 -12.33
N TYR A 110 0.84 1.23 -11.02
CA TYR A 110 0.94 0.15 -10.03
C TYR A 110 -0.25 -0.82 -10.08
N CYS A 111 -1.48 -0.31 -10.14
CA CYS A 111 -2.66 -1.18 -10.15
C CYS A 111 -2.72 -2.02 -11.44
N ASN A 112 -2.31 -1.46 -12.58
CA ASN A 112 -2.19 -2.23 -13.83
C ASN A 112 -1.11 -3.31 -13.75
N ASN A 113 0.03 -3.03 -13.12
CA ASN A 113 1.04 -4.04 -12.83
C ASN A 113 0.45 -5.18 -11.98
N MET A 114 -0.26 -4.85 -10.90
CA MET A 114 -0.88 -5.85 -10.03
C MET A 114 -1.94 -6.71 -10.75
N ARG A 115 -2.75 -6.12 -11.63
CA ARG A 115 -3.71 -6.87 -12.46
C ARG A 115 -3.01 -7.86 -13.38
N ALA A 116 -1.90 -7.47 -14.01
CA ALA A 116 -1.10 -8.38 -14.81
C ALA A 116 -0.50 -9.51 -13.97
N PHE A 117 -0.02 -9.19 -12.76
CA PHE A 117 0.53 -10.20 -11.84
C PHE A 117 -0.51 -11.21 -11.39
N TRP A 118 -1.75 -10.77 -11.13
CA TRP A 118 -2.88 -11.66 -10.88
C TRP A 118 -3.19 -12.56 -12.08
N LYS A 119 -3.26 -11.98 -13.29
CA LYS A 119 -3.53 -12.75 -14.51
C LYS A 119 -2.47 -13.81 -14.80
N LEU A 120 -1.22 -13.56 -14.41
CA LEU A 120 -0.09 -14.48 -14.55
C LEU A 120 0.07 -15.45 -13.37
N ASP A 121 -0.81 -15.39 -12.37
CA ASP A 121 -0.72 -16.19 -11.14
C ASP A 121 0.63 -15.99 -10.39
N LEU A 122 1.23 -14.80 -10.50
CA LEU A 122 2.52 -14.47 -9.89
C LEU A 122 2.45 -14.35 -8.37
N LEU A 123 1.26 -14.06 -7.83
CA LEU A 123 1.06 -13.85 -6.39
C LEU A 123 0.76 -15.17 -5.64
N ASN A 124 0.80 -16.30 -6.35
CA ASN A 124 0.51 -17.60 -5.80
C ASN A 124 1.70 -18.14 -5.00
N ASP A 125 1.44 -18.36 -3.72
CA ASP A 125 2.39 -18.88 -2.75
C ASP A 125 2.10 -20.31 -2.27
N LYS A 126 1.14 -21.00 -2.90
CA LYS A 126 0.63 -22.28 -2.37
C LYS A 126 1.37 -23.49 -2.88
N GLU A 127 1.73 -23.49 -4.16
CA GLU A 127 2.40 -24.62 -4.82
C GLU A 127 3.91 -24.43 -4.80
N LYS A 128 4.65 -25.46 -4.38
CA LYS A 128 6.11 -25.49 -4.49
C LYS A 128 6.51 -26.19 -5.78
N LEU A 129 7.37 -25.53 -6.55
CA LEU A 129 7.90 -26.02 -7.81
C LEU A 129 9.41 -26.24 -7.68
N ASP A 130 9.96 -27.13 -8.51
CA ASP A 130 11.40 -27.34 -8.66
C ASP A 130 11.93 -26.44 -9.77
N TRP A 131 12.83 -25.54 -9.38
CA TRP A 131 13.45 -24.52 -10.21
C TRP A 131 14.93 -24.83 -10.49
N LYS A 132 15.43 -25.99 -10.05
CA LYS A 132 16.84 -26.33 -10.20
C LYS A 132 17.27 -26.30 -11.66
N GLY A 133 18.24 -25.43 -11.95
CA GLY A 133 18.79 -25.25 -13.30
C GLY A 133 17.87 -24.53 -14.28
N LYS A 134 16.72 -24.01 -13.83
CA LYS A 134 15.80 -23.19 -14.65
C LYS A 134 16.27 -21.74 -14.72
N THR A 135 15.87 -21.08 -15.80
CA THR A 135 16.13 -19.65 -16.05
C THR A 135 14.86 -18.82 -15.86
N PHE A 136 15.00 -17.50 -15.74
CA PHE A 136 13.82 -16.61 -15.74
C PHE A 136 13.00 -16.74 -17.03
N ARG A 137 13.64 -17.00 -18.17
CA ARG A 137 12.95 -17.32 -19.43
C ARG A 137 12.10 -18.60 -19.33
N ASP A 138 12.60 -19.65 -18.69
CA ASP A 138 11.82 -20.87 -18.44
C ASP A 138 10.63 -20.60 -17.50
N TYR A 139 10.84 -19.76 -16.48
CA TYR A 139 9.78 -19.31 -15.59
C TYR A 139 8.70 -18.53 -16.34
N ALA A 140 9.08 -17.56 -17.17
CA ALA A 140 8.15 -16.79 -18.01
C ALA A 140 7.33 -17.69 -18.94
N ALA A 141 7.96 -18.69 -19.57
CA ALA A 141 7.27 -19.67 -20.39
C ALA A 141 6.24 -20.49 -19.59
N LEU A 142 6.59 -20.89 -18.36
CA LEU A 142 5.69 -21.62 -17.46
C LEU A 142 4.46 -20.80 -17.07
N LEU A 143 4.60 -19.49 -16.83
CA LEU A 143 3.48 -18.63 -16.43
C LEU A 143 2.35 -18.58 -17.45
N ILE A 144 2.67 -18.72 -18.74
CA ILE A 144 1.69 -18.72 -19.83
C ILE A 144 1.44 -20.11 -20.44
N GLY A 145 2.01 -21.17 -19.83
CA GLY A 145 1.81 -22.55 -20.27
C GLY A 145 2.48 -22.90 -21.60
N THR A 146 3.59 -22.24 -21.95
CA THR A 146 4.37 -22.51 -23.18
C THR A 146 5.77 -23.07 -22.84
N LYS A 147 6.59 -23.28 -23.87
CA LYS A 147 8.03 -23.60 -23.74
C LYS A 147 8.87 -22.39 -24.08
N SER A 148 10.03 -22.27 -23.46
CA SER A 148 11.03 -21.25 -23.82
C SER A 148 11.38 -21.36 -25.31
N ASN A 149 11.23 -20.24 -26.04
CA ASN A 149 11.44 -20.14 -27.49
C ASN A 149 11.70 -18.67 -27.88
N ASP A 150 12.11 -18.41 -29.11
CA ASP A 150 12.50 -17.06 -29.58
C ASP A 150 11.34 -16.06 -29.70
N LYS A 151 10.08 -16.52 -29.67
CA LYS A 151 8.86 -15.71 -29.76
C LYS A 151 8.14 -15.56 -28.42
N LEU A 152 8.78 -15.96 -27.32
CA LEU A 152 8.15 -16.01 -26.00
C LEU A 152 7.54 -14.66 -25.60
N GLU A 153 8.22 -13.55 -25.86
CA GLU A 153 7.77 -12.20 -25.52
C GLU A 153 6.47 -11.83 -26.26
N ASP A 154 6.33 -12.22 -27.53
CA ASP A 154 5.13 -11.99 -28.33
C ASP A 154 3.97 -12.88 -27.85
N GLU A 155 4.26 -14.16 -27.55
CA GLU A 155 3.29 -15.09 -26.95
C GLU A 155 2.80 -14.58 -25.58
N PHE A 156 3.71 -14.03 -24.78
CA PHE A 156 3.42 -13.48 -23.46
C PHE A 156 2.57 -12.21 -23.54
N ALA A 157 2.89 -11.29 -24.46
CA ALA A 157 2.07 -10.11 -24.73
C ALA A 157 0.65 -10.50 -25.15
N LYS A 158 0.54 -11.48 -26.07
CA LYS A 158 -0.76 -12.03 -26.50
C LYS A 158 -1.53 -12.67 -25.35
N TYR A 159 -0.88 -13.44 -24.47
CA TYR A 159 -1.51 -14.03 -23.29
C TYR A 159 -2.08 -12.94 -22.37
N LEU A 160 -1.31 -11.86 -22.14
CA LEU A 160 -1.79 -10.70 -21.38
C LEU A 160 -2.88 -9.91 -22.11
N GLY A 161 -3.03 -10.07 -23.42
CA GLY A 161 -3.93 -9.26 -24.25
C GLY A 161 -3.41 -7.84 -24.41
N ALA A 162 -2.09 -7.67 -24.41
CA ALA A 162 -1.41 -6.39 -24.45
C ALA A 162 -0.53 -6.28 -25.71
N ASP A 163 -0.22 -5.05 -26.11
CA ASP A 163 0.77 -4.78 -27.16
C ASP A 163 2.18 -5.16 -26.67
N PRO A 164 3.08 -5.71 -27.51
CA PRO A 164 4.46 -6.03 -27.13
C PRO A 164 5.30 -4.83 -26.62
N LEU A 165 4.87 -3.59 -26.95
CA LEU A 165 5.45 -2.33 -26.49
C LEU A 165 4.60 -1.64 -25.41
N SER A 166 3.57 -2.30 -24.88
CA SER A 166 2.82 -1.82 -23.73
C SER A 166 3.72 -1.60 -22.51
N ASP A 167 3.30 -0.70 -21.61
CA ASP A 167 4.03 -0.37 -20.39
C ASP A 167 4.34 -1.61 -19.54
N ILE A 168 3.39 -2.53 -19.39
CA ILE A 168 3.59 -3.78 -18.66
C ILE A 168 4.63 -4.68 -19.32
N MET A 169 4.61 -4.84 -20.64
CA MET A 169 5.62 -5.67 -21.34
C MET A 169 7.01 -5.06 -21.22
N MET A 170 7.13 -3.74 -21.34
CA MET A 170 8.40 -3.04 -21.18
C MET A 170 8.94 -3.14 -19.75
N ARG A 171 8.06 -3.05 -18.73
CA ARG A 171 8.42 -3.26 -17.31
C ARG A 171 8.89 -4.68 -17.03
N LEU A 172 8.18 -5.70 -17.54
CA LEU A 172 8.56 -7.10 -17.36
C LEU A 172 9.90 -7.44 -18.05
N LYS A 173 10.15 -6.87 -19.23
CA LYS A 173 11.46 -6.94 -19.90
C LYS A 173 12.55 -6.27 -19.07
N TRP A 174 12.30 -5.06 -18.57
CA TRP A 174 13.24 -4.33 -17.73
C TRP A 174 13.61 -5.07 -16.44
N LEU A 175 12.65 -5.77 -15.81
CA LEU A 175 12.93 -6.64 -14.66
C LEU A 175 13.83 -7.84 -14.98
N GLY A 176 14.01 -8.17 -16.27
CA GLY A 176 14.75 -9.35 -16.71
C GLY A 176 13.93 -10.63 -16.72
N LEU A 177 12.59 -10.56 -16.76
CA LEU A 177 11.72 -11.75 -16.74
C LEU A 177 12.03 -12.73 -17.89
N PHE A 178 12.47 -12.23 -19.04
CA PHE A 178 12.68 -13.03 -20.24
C PHE A 178 14.14 -13.47 -20.44
N GLU A 179 15.02 -13.16 -19.48
CA GLU A 179 16.45 -13.42 -19.58
C GLU A 179 16.79 -14.89 -19.28
N SER A 180 17.89 -15.36 -19.86
CA SER A 180 18.42 -16.71 -19.64
C SER A 180 19.27 -16.83 -18.36
N GLU A 181 19.20 -15.83 -17.48
CA GLU A 181 19.81 -15.89 -16.15
C GLU A 181 19.15 -16.99 -15.31
N LYS A 182 19.98 -17.75 -14.58
CA LYS A 182 19.52 -18.85 -13.73
C LYS A 182 18.81 -18.31 -12.48
N ILE A 183 17.70 -18.96 -12.14
CA ILE A 183 16.99 -18.73 -10.88
C ILE A 183 17.85 -19.30 -9.74
N LYS A 184 18.04 -18.54 -8.66
CA LYS A 184 18.79 -18.95 -7.47
C LYS A 184 17.92 -19.80 -6.53
N THR A 185 16.63 -19.49 -6.44
CA THR A 185 15.65 -20.29 -5.72
C THR A 185 15.57 -21.67 -6.37
N GLU A 186 16.05 -22.73 -5.69
CA GLU A 186 15.97 -24.09 -6.24
C GLU A 186 14.59 -24.73 -6.05
N SER A 187 13.89 -24.39 -4.96
CA SER A 187 12.52 -24.86 -4.70
C SER A 187 11.71 -23.77 -4.02
N GLY A 188 10.56 -23.44 -4.59
CA GLY A 188 9.73 -22.33 -4.12
C GLY A 188 8.47 -22.15 -4.95
N SER A 189 7.60 -21.27 -4.49
CA SER A 189 6.39 -20.89 -5.21
C SER A 189 6.69 -19.97 -6.40
N LYS A 190 5.67 -19.72 -7.23
CA LYS A 190 5.78 -18.70 -8.29
C LYS A 190 6.09 -17.34 -7.68
N LEU A 191 5.50 -17.03 -6.51
CA LEU A 191 5.76 -15.80 -5.79
C LEU A 191 7.21 -15.72 -5.31
N ASP A 192 7.80 -16.80 -4.82
CA ASP A 192 9.19 -16.80 -4.34
C ASP A 192 10.18 -16.43 -5.48
N VAL A 193 10.01 -17.03 -6.67
CA VAL A 193 10.83 -16.69 -7.85
C VAL A 193 10.55 -15.27 -8.34
N PHE A 194 9.31 -14.80 -8.27
CA PHE A 194 8.98 -13.43 -8.65
C PHE A 194 9.63 -12.42 -7.70
N ILE A 195 9.62 -12.67 -6.39
CA ILE A 195 10.29 -11.83 -5.40
C ILE A 195 11.79 -11.79 -5.66
N GLU A 196 12.41 -12.93 -5.99
CA GLU A 196 13.82 -12.96 -6.38
C GLU A 196 14.11 -12.01 -7.55
N LEU A 197 13.27 -12.06 -8.59
CA LEU A 197 13.39 -11.17 -9.75
C LEU A 197 13.26 -9.70 -9.35
N LEU A 198 12.23 -9.37 -8.55
CA LEU A 198 11.96 -7.99 -8.15
C LEU A 198 13.04 -7.41 -7.23
N LEU A 199 13.63 -8.21 -6.35
CA LEU A 199 14.64 -7.75 -5.40
C LEU A 199 15.95 -7.31 -6.08
N LYS A 200 16.20 -7.74 -7.32
CA LYS A 200 17.33 -7.25 -8.12
C LYS A 200 17.22 -5.76 -8.43
N GLU A 201 15.99 -5.30 -8.67
CA GLU A 201 15.72 -3.99 -9.26
C GLU A 201 14.96 -3.03 -8.33
N LEU A 202 14.20 -3.55 -7.36
CA LEU A 202 13.28 -2.79 -6.50
C LEU A 202 13.77 -2.67 -5.06
N THR A 203 15.08 -2.71 -4.86
CA THR A 203 15.74 -2.42 -3.58
C THR A 203 16.22 -0.96 -3.54
N TYR A 204 16.32 -0.40 -2.33
CA TYR A 204 16.91 0.93 -2.16
C TYR A 204 18.43 0.83 -2.24
N ALA A 205 19.03 1.68 -3.08
CA ALA A 205 20.48 1.85 -3.12
C ALA A 205 20.96 2.69 -1.91
N PRO A 206 22.27 2.63 -1.57
CA PRO A 206 22.82 3.45 -0.49
C PRO A 206 22.47 4.94 -0.65
N GLY A 207 21.96 5.56 0.41
CA GLY A 207 21.53 6.95 0.43
C GLY A 207 20.16 7.25 -0.19
N GLU A 208 19.51 6.29 -0.84
CA GLU A 208 18.12 6.45 -1.26
C GLU A 208 17.17 6.33 -0.08
N THR A 209 16.03 7.04 -0.15
CA THR A 209 15.05 7.12 0.93
C THR A 209 13.64 6.81 0.44
N ASP A 210 12.85 6.22 1.33
CA ASP A 210 11.41 6.07 1.19
C ASP A 210 10.68 7.30 1.77
N MET A 211 9.37 7.30 1.61
CA MET A 211 8.45 8.21 2.27
C MET A 211 7.19 7.46 2.72
N THR A 212 6.62 7.90 3.83
CA THR A 212 5.31 7.47 4.31
C THR A 212 4.32 8.62 4.19
N ILE A 213 3.18 8.36 3.57
CA ILE A 213 2.09 9.34 3.46
C ILE A 213 0.89 8.81 4.24
N ILE A 214 0.28 9.69 5.04
CA ILE A 214 -1.08 9.51 5.56
C ILE A 214 -1.88 10.73 5.14
N HIS A 215 -2.98 10.50 4.43
CA HIS A 215 -3.90 11.55 4.02
C HIS A 215 -5.31 11.17 4.45
N VAL A 216 -5.96 12.05 5.19
CA VAL A 216 -7.37 11.90 5.57
C VAL A 216 -8.11 13.12 5.07
N ASP A 217 -9.20 12.90 4.34
CA ASP A 217 -10.17 13.91 3.95
C ASP A 217 -11.53 13.54 4.56
N ILE A 218 -12.13 14.49 5.28
CA ILE A 218 -13.38 14.32 5.99
C ILE A 218 -14.38 15.37 5.50
N LEU A 219 -15.44 14.93 4.84
CA LEU A 219 -16.61 15.75 4.60
C LEU A 219 -17.40 15.86 5.91
N THR A 220 -17.53 17.09 6.40
CA THR A 220 -18.23 17.41 7.64
C THR A 220 -19.40 18.32 7.35
N GLU A 221 -20.52 18.09 8.03
CA GLU A 221 -21.66 19.01 8.07
C GLU A 221 -21.69 19.71 9.43
N LEU A 222 -21.65 21.04 9.42
CA LEU A 222 -21.69 21.88 10.61
C LEU A 222 -23.14 22.11 11.08
N PRO A 223 -23.38 22.55 12.34
CA PRO A 223 -24.74 22.78 12.85
C PRO A 223 -25.57 23.80 12.06
N ASN A 224 -24.92 24.69 11.30
CA ASN A 224 -25.58 25.66 10.42
C ASN A 224 -25.93 25.08 9.03
N GLY A 225 -25.72 23.77 8.81
CA GLY A 225 -25.95 23.08 7.54
C GLY A 225 -24.84 23.27 6.51
N LYS A 226 -23.80 24.07 6.79
CA LYS A 226 -22.66 24.23 5.89
C LYS A 226 -21.85 22.93 5.85
N GLN A 227 -21.50 22.47 4.66
CA GLN A 227 -20.56 21.38 4.47
C GLN A 227 -19.17 21.93 4.17
N GLU A 228 -18.15 21.23 4.67
CA GLU A 228 -16.75 21.53 4.41
C GLU A 228 -15.89 20.26 4.46
N HIS A 229 -14.83 20.26 3.66
CA HIS A 229 -13.79 19.25 3.71
C HIS A 229 -12.71 19.65 4.71
N ARG A 230 -12.38 18.74 5.63
CA ARG A 230 -11.28 18.90 6.58
C ARG A 230 -10.23 17.85 6.29
N THR A 231 -9.06 18.30 5.83
CA THR A 231 -7.96 17.39 5.52
C THR A 231 -6.88 17.40 6.59
N ALA A 232 -6.25 16.25 6.79
CA ALA A 232 -5.05 16.09 7.58
C ALA A 232 -4.06 15.24 6.77
N THR A 233 -2.91 15.83 6.45
CA THR A 233 -1.88 15.18 5.61
C THR A 233 -0.55 15.16 6.35
N MET A 234 0.03 13.98 6.47
CA MET A 234 1.36 13.75 7.02
C MET A 234 2.20 13.10 5.94
N VAL A 235 3.42 13.63 5.75
CA VAL A 235 4.45 13.06 4.90
C VAL A 235 5.71 13.02 5.72
N ALA A 236 6.27 11.82 5.88
CA ALA A 236 7.52 11.61 6.59
C ALA A 236 8.51 10.96 5.62
N ASP A 237 9.71 11.51 5.53
CA ASP A 237 10.79 10.96 4.70
C ASP A 237 11.72 10.08 5.53
N GLY A 238 12.31 9.09 4.87
CA GLY A 238 13.41 8.30 5.41
C GLY A 238 14.69 9.12 5.52
N GLU A 239 15.60 8.65 6.35
CA GLU A 239 16.90 9.29 6.52
C GLU A 239 17.94 8.64 5.60
N PRO A 240 18.72 9.41 4.82
CA PRO A 240 19.79 8.84 4.01
C PRO A 240 20.79 8.08 4.89
N ASN A 241 20.98 6.78 4.60
CA ASN A 241 21.82 5.87 5.40
C ASN A 241 21.37 5.73 6.88
N GLY A 242 20.11 6.01 7.17
CA GLY A 242 19.49 5.84 8.49
C GLY A 242 18.20 5.02 8.41
N ASP A 243 17.28 5.29 9.32
CA ASP A 243 15.99 4.60 9.36
C ASP A 243 15.06 5.07 8.24
N SER A 244 14.40 4.11 7.59
CA SER A 244 13.35 4.38 6.61
C SER A 244 12.13 5.03 7.28
N ALA A 245 11.38 5.85 6.54
CA ALA A 245 10.12 6.40 7.00
C ALA A 245 9.16 5.29 7.42
N MET A 246 9.10 4.20 6.66
CA MET A 246 8.26 3.04 6.97
C MET A 246 8.70 2.35 8.27
N ALA A 247 9.99 2.14 8.49
CA ALA A 247 10.50 1.54 9.72
C ALA A 247 10.15 2.41 10.94
N LYS A 248 10.34 3.73 10.85
CA LYS A 248 9.92 4.67 11.91
C LYS A 248 8.40 4.66 12.12
N ALA A 249 7.62 4.71 11.04
CA ALA A 249 6.16 4.75 11.10
C ALA A 249 5.54 3.51 11.75
N VAL A 250 6.20 2.35 11.63
CA VAL A 250 5.75 1.08 12.21
C VAL A 250 6.37 0.82 13.59
N GLY A 251 7.64 1.17 13.79
CA GLY A 251 8.40 0.88 15.02
C GLY A 251 8.19 1.87 16.15
N LEU A 252 8.03 3.16 15.86
CA LEU A 252 7.86 4.20 16.89
C LEU A 252 6.52 4.06 17.64
N PRO A 253 5.36 3.82 16.99
CA PRO A 253 4.11 3.69 17.73
C PRO A 253 4.12 2.62 18.83
N PRO A 254 4.51 1.34 18.58
CA PRO A 254 4.58 0.36 19.66
C PRO A 254 5.63 0.71 20.72
N ALA A 255 6.75 1.35 20.36
CA ALA A 255 7.76 1.80 21.33
C ALA A 255 7.22 2.90 22.27
N ILE A 256 6.51 3.90 21.71
CA ILE A 256 5.85 4.97 22.49
C ILE A 256 4.75 4.38 23.38
N ALA A 257 3.95 3.44 22.86
CA ALA A 257 2.94 2.76 23.65
C ALA A 257 3.56 2.00 24.84
N ALA A 258 4.66 1.27 24.61
CA ALA A 258 5.39 0.57 25.68
C ALA A 258 5.94 1.55 26.73
N LYS A 259 6.55 2.67 26.29
CA LYS A 259 6.98 3.77 27.17
C LYS A 259 5.82 4.28 28.04
N PHE A 260 4.66 4.56 27.44
CA PHE A 260 3.50 5.06 28.18
C PHE A 260 2.91 4.05 29.18
N ILE A 261 2.99 2.75 28.88
CA ILE A 261 2.63 1.69 29.85
C ILE A 261 3.59 1.72 31.04
N LEU A 262 4.91 1.75 30.78
CA LEU A 262 5.94 1.75 31.82
C LEU A 262 5.89 3.02 32.70
N GLU A 263 5.55 4.16 32.11
CA GLU A 263 5.37 5.43 32.83
C GLU A 263 4.02 5.53 33.59
N GLY A 264 3.16 4.51 33.48
CA GLY A 264 1.83 4.52 34.11
C GLY A 264 0.86 5.54 33.49
N LYS A 265 1.14 6.01 32.28
CA LYS A 265 0.23 6.88 31.50
C LYS A 265 -0.94 6.10 30.91
N ILE A 266 -0.74 4.82 30.60
CA ILE A 266 -1.81 3.86 30.24
C ILE A 266 -2.09 3.01 31.47
N LYS A 267 -3.32 3.03 31.98
CA LYS A 267 -3.71 2.34 33.22
C LYS A 267 -4.71 1.23 32.99
N GLU A 268 -5.34 1.22 31.82
CA GLU A 268 -6.35 0.28 31.44
C GLU A 268 -5.76 -1.12 31.28
N THR A 269 -6.41 -2.11 31.90
CA THR A 269 -6.06 -3.52 31.76
C THR A 269 -6.88 -4.17 30.63
N GLY A 270 -6.36 -5.25 30.04
CA GLY A 270 -7.03 -6.00 28.97
C GLY A 270 -6.64 -5.52 27.57
N VAL A 271 -7.45 -5.88 26.57
CA VAL A 271 -7.18 -5.56 25.16
C VAL A 271 -7.83 -4.22 24.80
N HIS A 272 -7.00 -3.24 24.43
CA HIS A 272 -7.45 -1.91 24.01
C HIS A 272 -6.91 -1.56 22.63
N MET A 273 -7.58 -0.62 21.97
CA MET A 273 -7.13 -0.04 20.70
C MET A 273 -6.98 1.47 20.86
N PRO A 274 -6.14 2.16 20.07
CA PRO A 274 -6.00 3.61 20.16
C PRO A 274 -7.34 4.40 20.16
N PRO A 275 -8.38 4.02 19.37
CA PRO A 275 -9.71 4.66 19.43
C PRO A 275 -10.43 4.58 20.76
N THR A 276 -10.16 3.56 21.57
CA THR A 276 -10.77 3.42 22.90
C THR A 276 -10.01 4.19 23.98
N LEU A 277 -8.86 4.80 23.64
CA LEU A 277 -8.01 5.57 24.55
C LEU A 277 -7.75 6.99 24.01
N PRO A 278 -8.79 7.81 23.75
CA PRO A 278 -8.66 9.08 23.05
C PRO A 278 -7.79 10.13 23.78
N TYR A 279 -7.63 9.99 25.10
CA TYR A 279 -6.77 10.86 25.90
C TYR A 279 -5.29 10.70 25.55
N LEU A 280 -4.89 9.58 24.95
CA LEU A 280 -3.51 9.31 24.54
C LEU A 280 -3.14 10.01 23.23
N TYR A 281 -4.10 10.39 22.38
CA TYR A 281 -3.80 10.91 21.05
C TYR A 281 -2.90 12.14 21.07
N LYS A 282 -3.15 13.12 21.94
CA LYS A 282 -2.31 14.32 22.01
C LYS A 282 -0.89 14.00 22.50
N PRO A 283 -0.69 13.29 23.63
CA PRO A 283 0.64 12.86 24.06
C PRO A 283 1.38 12.02 23.01
N PHE A 284 0.68 11.10 22.35
CA PHE A 284 1.29 10.20 21.37
C PHE A 284 1.73 10.95 20.11
N MET A 285 0.90 11.88 19.63
CA MET A 285 1.27 12.75 18.51
C MET A 285 2.40 13.71 18.87
N ALA A 286 2.52 14.14 20.13
CA ALA A 286 3.65 14.94 20.58
C ALA A 286 4.97 14.16 20.55
N GLU A 287 4.98 12.90 21.00
CA GLU A 287 6.17 12.04 20.89
C GLU A 287 6.54 11.78 19.42
N LEU A 288 5.54 11.48 18.56
CA LEU A 288 5.77 11.26 17.13
C LEU A 288 6.29 12.51 16.39
N TYR A 289 5.88 13.71 16.83
CA TYR A 289 6.34 14.97 16.26
C TYR A 289 7.86 15.13 16.35
N GLU A 290 8.47 14.69 17.45
CA GLU A 290 9.93 14.72 17.64
C GLU A 290 10.69 13.88 16.61
N TYR A 291 10.01 12.92 15.96
CA TYR A 291 10.57 12.08 14.89
C TYR A 291 10.13 12.53 13.48
N GLY A 292 9.57 13.73 13.35
CA GLY A 292 9.17 14.32 12.07
C GLY A 292 7.77 13.89 11.57
N PHE A 293 6.96 13.25 12.41
CA PHE A 293 5.59 12.85 12.04
C PHE A 293 4.58 13.96 12.38
N GLU A 294 4.44 14.92 11.47
CA GLU A 294 3.52 16.05 11.62
C GLU A 294 2.36 15.99 10.62
N PHE A 295 1.13 16.26 11.08
CA PHE A 295 -0.04 16.44 10.22
C PHE A 295 -0.30 17.91 9.93
N LYS A 296 -0.19 18.29 8.65
CA LYS A 296 -0.69 19.57 8.13
C LYS A 296 -2.20 19.49 7.91
N ARG A 297 -2.94 20.41 8.53
CA ARG A 297 -4.40 20.43 8.49
C ARG A 297 -4.91 21.60 7.64
N LYS A 298 -5.93 21.36 6.81
CA LYS A 298 -6.57 22.38 5.99
C LYS A 298 -8.08 22.20 5.99
N VAL A 299 -8.80 23.31 5.78
CA VAL A 299 -10.26 23.33 5.63
C VAL A 299 -10.59 23.92 4.27
N PHE A 300 -11.46 23.26 3.53
CA PHE A 300 -11.96 23.69 2.23
C PHE A 300 -13.49 23.75 2.30
N SER A 301 -14.08 24.84 1.83
CA SER A 301 -15.55 25.00 1.74
C SER A 301 -16.07 24.51 0.41
#